data_AF-A0A0G0Z5I5-F1
#
_entry.id   AF-A0A0G0Z5I5-F1
#
_cell.length_a   1.000
_cell.length_b   1.000
_cell.length_c   1.000
_cell.angle_alpha   90.00
_cell.angle_beta   90.00
_cell.angle_gamma   90.00
#
_symmetry.space_group_name_H-M   'P 1'
#
loop_
_entity.id
_entity.type
_entity.pdbx_description
1 polymer ?
#
loop_
_entity_poly.entity_id
_entity_poly.type
_entity_poly.pdbx_seq_one_letter_code
_entity_poly.pdbx_strand_id
1 'polypeptide(L)'
;MKKLLLIIITFSLIPLLNRISYAQENNHTAREEAEGKVIWERIQSKETSCENLSDENFGALGEYFMGQMVGDSHEAMNTMMERMMGKEGEEQMHIIMGKRLSGCDTSAQVPQSGSGFMPMMWMMGSAGSPQAEGGVYPMMGYGWNGFNTFGWVFMIFFWLLLILGVIALIRYLSKSGPSKEGQTPLDILKARYARGEINQKEFEEMKKDLT
;
A
#
# COMPACT_ATOMS: atom_id res chain seq x y z
N MET A 1 -65.39 12.53 4.14
CA MET A 1 -64.20 13.41 4.03
C MET A 1 -63.16 13.17 5.13
N LYS A 2 -63.51 13.20 6.44
CA LYS A 2 -62.55 12.97 7.54
C LYS A 2 -61.80 11.63 7.49
N LYS A 3 -62.47 10.52 7.11
CA LYS A 3 -61.85 9.20 6.97
C LYS A 3 -60.85 9.10 5.81
N LEU A 4 -61.09 9.84 4.72
CA LEU A 4 -60.20 9.86 3.54
C LEU A 4 -58.93 10.67 3.84
N LEU A 5 -59.06 11.77 4.59
CA LEU A 5 -57.94 12.62 5.02
C LEU A 5 -56.96 11.86 5.94
N LEU A 6 -57.48 11.05 6.88
CA LEU A 6 -56.68 10.23 7.78
C LEU A 6 -55.86 9.18 7.04
N ILE A 7 -56.45 8.52 6.03
CA ILE A 7 -55.75 7.49 5.23
C ILE A 7 -54.61 8.12 4.42
N ILE A 8 -54.83 9.28 3.80
CA ILE A 8 -53.80 9.99 3.02
C ILE A 8 -52.65 10.44 3.92
N ILE A 9 -52.96 10.97 5.12
CA ILE A 9 -51.93 11.36 6.11
C ILE A 9 -51.12 10.14 6.55
N THR A 10 -51.75 9.01 6.84
CA THR A 10 -51.02 7.78 7.20
C THR A 10 -50.15 7.27 6.05
N PHE A 11 -50.64 7.28 4.81
CA PHE A 11 -49.89 6.79 3.66
C PHE A 11 -48.70 7.70 3.29
N SER A 12 -48.82 9.00 3.54
CA SER A 12 -47.72 9.96 3.34
C SER A 12 -46.70 9.96 4.48
N LEU A 13 -47.10 9.57 5.70
CA LEU A 13 -46.18 9.47 6.85
C LEU A 13 -45.40 8.15 6.88
N ILE A 14 -45.93 7.05 6.33
CA ILE A 14 -45.20 5.76 6.26
C ILE A 14 -43.81 5.89 5.62
N PRO A 15 -43.62 6.53 4.44
CA PRO A 15 -42.28 6.69 3.88
C PRO A 15 -41.39 7.63 4.71
N LEU A 16 -41.97 8.58 5.46
CA LEU A 16 -41.24 9.48 6.37
C LEU A 16 -40.78 8.75 7.64
N LEU A 17 -41.61 7.88 8.20
CA LEU A 17 -41.27 7.02 9.33
C LEU A 17 -40.21 6.00 8.92
N ASN A 18 -40.35 5.37 7.73
CA ASN A 18 -39.31 4.48 7.20
C ASN A 18 -37.98 5.21 6.95
N ARG A 19 -38.00 6.48 6.52
CA ARG A 19 -36.78 7.31 6.38
C ARG A 19 -36.12 7.63 7.72
N ILE A 20 -36.91 7.90 8.77
CA ILE A 20 -36.40 8.16 10.12
C ILE A 20 -35.77 6.88 10.70
N SER A 21 -36.40 5.71 10.51
CA SER A 21 -35.82 4.42 10.92
C SER A 21 -34.52 4.10 10.18
N TYR A 22 -34.48 4.30 8.84
CA TYR A 22 -33.27 4.10 8.04
C TYR A 22 -32.15 5.07 8.45
N ALA A 23 -32.46 6.34 8.73
CA ALA A 23 -31.44 7.31 9.14
C ALA A 23 -30.87 7.06 10.55
N GLN A 24 -31.60 6.33 11.41
CA GLN A 24 -31.14 5.95 12.74
C GLN A 24 -30.22 4.72 12.71
N GLU A 25 -30.43 3.80 11.76
CA GLU A 25 -29.59 2.61 11.52
C GLU A 25 -28.24 3.00 10.92
N ASN A 26 -28.23 3.87 9.91
CA ASN A 26 -27.01 4.38 9.26
C ASN A 26 -26.10 5.23 10.18
N ASN A 27 -26.60 5.62 11.36
CA ASN A 27 -25.88 6.47 12.32
C ASN A 27 -25.54 5.72 13.62
N HIS A 28 -25.89 4.43 13.72
CA HIS A 28 -25.57 3.61 14.87
C HIS A 28 -24.06 3.35 14.93
N THR A 29 -23.52 2.71 13.88
CA THR A 29 -22.09 2.41 13.75
C THR A 29 -21.24 3.67 13.79
N ALA A 30 -21.66 4.74 13.11
CA ALA A 30 -20.93 6.02 13.14
C ALA A 30 -20.87 6.65 14.54
N ARG A 31 -21.93 6.50 15.34
CA ARG A 31 -21.95 6.95 16.73
C ARG A 31 -21.03 6.09 17.60
N GLU A 32 -21.08 4.77 17.44
CA GLU A 32 -20.25 3.82 18.18
C GLU A 32 -18.76 4.01 17.89
N GLU A 33 -18.40 4.23 16.62
CA GLU A 33 -17.03 4.61 16.23
C GLU A 33 -16.58 5.92 16.91
N ALA A 34 -17.47 6.91 16.98
CA ALA A 34 -17.17 8.18 17.63
C ALA A 34 -16.97 8.01 19.15
N GLU A 35 -17.79 7.19 19.80
CA GLU A 35 -17.66 6.85 21.22
C GLU A 35 -16.33 6.14 21.49
N GLY A 36 -15.98 5.14 20.68
CA GLY A 36 -14.70 4.45 20.74
C GLY A 36 -13.50 5.38 20.55
N LYS A 37 -13.60 6.33 19.61
CA LYS A 37 -12.56 7.35 19.41
C LYS A 37 -12.30 8.19 20.65
N VAL A 38 -13.36 8.64 21.33
CA VAL A 38 -13.22 9.43 22.58
C VAL A 38 -12.54 8.59 23.66
N ILE A 39 -12.92 7.32 23.80
CA ILE A 39 -12.27 6.41 24.76
C ILE A 39 -10.79 6.25 24.42
N TRP A 40 -10.45 6.07 23.14
CA TRP A 40 -9.07 5.95 22.69
C TRP A 40 -8.24 7.20 23.02
N GLU A 41 -8.78 8.40 22.77
CA GLU A 41 -8.12 9.67 23.11
C GLU A 41 -7.89 9.82 24.63
N ARG A 42 -8.83 9.36 25.47
CA ARG A 42 -8.67 9.35 26.93
C ARG A 42 -7.58 8.40 27.40
N ILE A 43 -7.44 7.24 26.76
CA ILE A 43 -6.35 6.29 27.06
C ILE A 43 -5.00 6.91 26.68
N GLN A 44 -4.91 7.51 25.48
CA GLN A 44 -3.68 8.12 24.98
C GLN A 44 -3.23 9.34 25.79
N SER A 45 -4.19 10.12 26.29
CA SER A 45 -3.93 11.27 27.17
C SER A 45 -3.75 10.87 28.65
N LYS A 46 -3.84 9.58 28.98
CA LYS A 46 -3.76 9.03 30.35
C LYS A 46 -4.85 9.55 31.29
N GLU A 47 -5.97 10.01 30.75
CA GLU A 47 -7.14 10.42 31.53
C GLU A 47 -7.89 9.19 32.10
N THR A 48 -7.87 8.07 31.36
CA THR A 48 -8.40 6.78 31.81
C THR A 48 -7.38 5.66 31.61
N SER A 49 -7.49 4.58 32.38
CA SER A 49 -6.65 3.39 32.28
C SER A 49 -7.47 2.17 31.86
N CYS A 50 -6.80 1.18 31.27
CA CYS A 50 -7.39 -0.08 30.84
C CYS A 50 -8.21 -0.79 31.93
N GLU A 51 -7.80 -0.66 33.19
CA GLU A 51 -8.45 -1.30 34.35
C GLU A 51 -9.85 -0.73 34.65
N ASN A 52 -10.14 0.50 34.20
CA ASN A 52 -11.41 1.19 34.43
C ASN A 52 -12.39 1.05 33.27
N LEU A 53 -12.04 0.29 32.23
CA LEU A 53 -12.88 0.09 31.05
C LEU A 53 -13.71 -1.19 31.20
N SER A 54 -15.01 -1.07 30.94
CA SER A 54 -15.91 -2.23 30.82
C SER A 54 -15.80 -2.89 29.44
N ASP A 55 -16.36 -4.09 29.30
CA ASP A 55 -16.46 -4.77 28.01
C ASP A 55 -17.20 -3.92 26.97
N GLU A 56 -18.25 -3.18 27.34
CA GLU A 56 -18.93 -2.23 26.44
C GLU A 56 -17.99 -1.15 25.89
N ASN A 57 -17.09 -0.63 26.74
CA ASN A 57 -16.08 0.35 26.30
C ASN A 57 -15.08 -0.28 25.32
N PHE A 58 -14.72 -1.55 25.54
CA PHE A 58 -13.88 -2.29 24.62
C PHE A 58 -14.61 -2.63 23.32
N GLY A 59 -15.92 -2.87 23.36
CA GLY A 59 -16.77 -2.99 22.17
C GLY A 59 -16.71 -1.72 21.33
N ALA A 60 -16.99 -0.56 21.93
CA ALA A 60 -16.89 0.73 21.25
C ALA A 60 -15.49 1.01 20.68
N LEU A 61 -14.42 0.66 21.42
CA LEU A 61 -13.05 0.72 20.90
C LEU A 61 -12.85 -0.20 19.68
N GLY A 62 -13.43 -1.40 19.71
CA GLY A 62 -13.46 -2.33 18.59
C GLY A 62 -14.11 -1.75 17.35
N GLU A 63 -15.31 -1.18 17.49
CA GLU A 63 -16.03 -0.48 16.43
C GLU A 63 -15.16 0.63 15.82
N TYR A 64 -14.57 1.48 16.66
CA TYR A 64 -13.67 2.55 16.20
C TYR A 64 -12.49 2.01 15.39
N PHE A 65 -11.77 1.00 15.90
CA PHE A 65 -10.64 0.43 15.18
C PHE A 65 -11.06 -0.31 13.91
N MET A 66 -12.21 -0.98 13.92
CA MET A 66 -12.74 -1.62 12.72
C MET A 66 -13.07 -0.58 11.66
N GLY A 67 -13.76 0.50 12.02
CA GLY A 67 -14.00 1.65 11.14
C GLY A 67 -12.71 2.23 10.55
N GLN A 68 -11.62 2.35 11.33
CA GLN A 68 -10.33 2.78 10.80
C GLN A 68 -9.70 1.81 9.80
N MET A 69 -9.96 0.50 9.93
CA MET A 69 -9.39 -0.54 9.06
C MET A 69 -10.18 -0.74 7.78
N VAL A 70 -11.51 -0.77 7.85
CA VAL A 70 -12.38 -1.14 6.73
C VAL A 70 -13.18 0.04 6.16
N GLY A 71 -13.15 1.20 6.81
CA GLY A 71 -13.83 2.43 6.38
C GLY A 71 -15.34 2.21 6.19
N ASP A 72 -15.87 2.73 5.09
CA ASP A 72 -17.29 2.63 4.72
C ASP A 72 -17.81 1.18 4.62
N SER A 73 -16.93 0.17 4.61
CA SER A 73 -17.33 -1.25 4.60
C SER A 73 -17.66 -1.81 5.99
N HIS A 74 -17.50 -1.04 7.06
CA HIS A 74 -17.71 -1.48 8.43
C HIS A 74 -19.13 -2.01 8.66
N GLU A 75 -20.16 -1.25 8.29
CA GLU A 75 -21.57 -1.66 8.44
C GLU A 75 -21.88 -2.98 7.70
N ALA A 76 -21.33 -3.13 6.49
CA ALA A 76 -21.47 -4.35 5.69
C ALA A 76 -20.76 -5.54 6.36
N MET A 77 -19.63 -5.30 7.02
CA MET A 77 -18.90 -6.30 7.79
C MET A 77 -19.67 -6.72 9.04
N ASN A 78 -20.25 -5.79 9.81
CA ASN A 78 -21.05 -6.11 11.00
C ASN A 78 -22.23 -6.98 10.60
N THR A 79 -22.93 -6.61 9.52
CA THR A 79 -24.01 -7.43 8.94
C THR A 79 -23.54 -8.84 8.56
N MET A 80 -22.32 -8.96 7.99
CA MET A 80 -21.74 -10.26 7.65
C MET A 80 -21.40 -11.07 8.89
N MET A 81 -20.84 -10.43 9.92
CA MET A 81 -20.45 -11.06 11.19
C MET A 81 -21.67 -11.53 11.97
N GLU A 82 -22.72 -10.70 12.08
CA GLU A 82 -24.00 -11.09 12.69
C GLU A 82 -24.61 -12.30 11.98
N ARG A 83 -24.56 -12.34 10.63
CA ARG A 83 -25.10 -13.48 9.85
C ARG A 83 -24.35 -14.78 10.09
N MET A 84 -23.03 -14.72 10.31
CA MET A 84 -22.21 -15.91 10.50
C MET A 84 -22.13 -16.37 11.95
N MET A 85 -22.04 -15.44 12.89
CA MET A 85 -21.72 -15.73 14.29
C MET A 85 -22.82 -15.31 15.27
N GLY A 86 -23.90 -14.69 14.79
CA GLY A 86 -24.92 -14.08 15.63
C GLY A 86 -24.48 -12.72 16.18
N LYS A 87 -25.42 -12.03 16.82
CA LYS A 87 -25.19 -10.70 17.41
C LYS A 87 -24.16 -10.76 18.53
N GLU A 88 -24.27 -11.78 19.37
CA GLU A 88 -23.34 -12.00 20.47
C GLU A 88 -21.93 -12.29 19.94
N GLY A 89 -21.79 -12.96 18.79
CA GLY A 89 -20.50 -13.25 18.19
C GLY A 89 -19.82 -12.00 17.61
N GLU A 90 -20.60 -11.12 17.00
CA GLU A 90 -20.15 -9.83 16.46
C GLU A 90 -19.65 -8.90 17.58
N GLU A 91 -20.45 -8.74 18.64
CA GLU A 91 -20.11 -7.91 19.80
C GLU A 91 -18.84 -8.41 20.50
N GLN A 92 -18.71 -9.73 20.70
CA GLN A 92 -17.51 -10.32 21.29
C GLN A 92 -16.27 -10.07 20.44
N MET A 93 -16.41 -10.09 19.11
CA MET A 93 -15.29 -9.81 18.22
C MET A 93 -14.83 -8.35 18.35
N HIS A 94 -15.76 -7.39 18.47
CA HIS A 94 -15.43 -6.00 18.72
C HIS A 94 -14.77 -5.80 20.09
N ILE A 95 -15.27 -6.44 21.15
CA ILE A 95 -14.64 -6.40 22.48
C ILE A 95 -13.19 -6.91 22.42
N ILE A 96 -12.96 -8.06 21.80
CA ILE A 96 -11.63 -8.68 21.71
C ILE A 96 -10.70 -7.83 20.84
N MET A 97 -11.21 -7.31 19.73
CA MET A 97 -10.47 -6.42 18.85
C MET A 97 -10.07 -5.13 19.59
N GLY A 98 -11.02 -4.51 20.31
CA GLY A 98 -10.78 -3.33 21.12
C GLY A 98 -9.72 -3.57 22.20
N LYS A 99 -9.81 -4.69 22.93
CA LYS A 99 -8.79 -5.10 23.93
C LYS A 99 -7.39 -5.27 23.34
N ARG A 100 -7.29 -5.94 22.19
CA ARG A 100 -6.01 -6.20 21.52
C ARG A 100 -5.39 -4.95 20.93
N LEU A 101 -6.19 -4.18 20.17
CA LEU A 101 -5.70 -3.02 19.43
C LEU A 101 -5.46 -1.81 20.33
N SER A 102 -6.18 -1.70 21.45
CA SER A 102 -5.85 -0.70 22.48
C SER A 102 -4.60 -1.03 23.29
N GLY A 103 -4.09 -2.27 23.21
CA GLY A 103 -2.98 -2.74 24.03
C GLY A 103 -3.34 -3.07 25.48
N CYS A 104 -4.62 -3.01 25.84
CA CYS A 104 -5.10 -3.28 27.20
C CYS A 104 -5.10 -4.78 27.55
N ASP A 105 -5.42 -5.65 26.58
CA ASP A 105 -5.30 -7.10 26.73
C ASP A 105 -5.03 -7.75 25.36
N THR A 106 -3.75 -8.04 25.11
CA THR A 106 -3.29 -8.69 23.87
C THR A 106 -3.56 -10.20 23.85
N SER A 107 -3.96 -10.78 24.98
CA SER A 107 -4.16 -12.21 25.15
C SER A 107 -5.60 -12.67 24.90
N ALA A 108 -6.57 -11.74 24.89
CA ALA A 108 -7.99 -12.00 24.65
C ALA A 108 -8.22 -12.91 23.43
N GLN A 109 -8.73 -14.12 23.65
CA GLN A 109 -8.81 -15.16 22.61
C GLN A 109 -10.14 -15.08 21.88
N VAL A 110 -10.10 -15.09 20.54
CA VAL A 110 -11.30 -15.20 19.71
C VAL A 110 -11.91 -16.60 19.92
N PRO A 111 -13.24 -16.73 20.13
CA PRO A 111 -13.89 -18.02 20.32
C PRO A 111 -13.55 -19.00 19.19
N GLN A 112 -13.14 -20.22 19.57
CA GLN A 112 -12.64 -21.27 18.67
C GLN A 112 -13.70 -21.78 17.67
N SER A 113 -14.98 -21.43 17.85
CA SER A 113 -16.08 -21.73 16.93
C SER A 113 -16.01 -20.95 15.60
N GLY A 114 -15.17 -19.91 15.49
CA GLY A 114 -14.96 -19.11 14.28
C GLY A 114 -13.81 -19.60 13.39
N SER A 115 -13.71 -20.90 13.13
CA SER A 115 -12.60 -21.56 12.40
C SER A 115 -12.34 -21.04 10.98
N GLY A 116 -13.23 -20.20 10.42
CA GLY A 116 -13.07 -19.55 9.12
C GLY A 116 -12.38 -18.17 9.12
N PHE A 117 -12.24 -17.51 10.28
CA PHE A 117 -11.76 -16.11 10.35
C PHE A 117 -10.24 -16.01 10.57
N MET A 118 -9.64 -17.02 11.22
CA MET A 118 -8.18 -17.07 11.43
C MET A 118 -7.35 -16.97 10.14
N PRO A 119 -7.66 -17.67 9.04
CA PRO A 119 -6.84 -17.62 7.83
C PRO A 119 -6.79 -16.22 7.18
N MET A 120 -7.89 -15.44 7.26
CA MET A 120 -7.99 -14.12 6.64
C MET A 120 -7.29 -13.05 7.49
N MET A 121 -7.44 -13.09 8.81
CA MET A 121 -6.78 -12.14 9.73
C MET A 121 -5.28 -12.39 9.83
N TRP A 122 -4.81 -13.64 9.69
CA TRP A 122 -3.38 -13.96 9.60
C TRP A 122 -2.72 -13.42 8.32
N MET A 123 -3.50 -13.30 7.24
CA MET A 123 -3.02 -12.75 5.96
C MET A 123 -2.96 -11.22 5.96
N MET A 124 -3.82 -10.55 6.74
CA MET A 124 -3.91 -9.08 6.80
C MET A 124 -3.16 -8.46 7.99
N GLY A 125 -3.00 -9.21 9.09
CA GLY A 125 -2.30 -8.79 10.31
C GLY A 125 -0.78 -8.92 10.28
N SER A 126 -0.18 -9.54 9.25
CA SER A 126 1.28 -9.51 9.08
C SER A 126 1.79 -8.22 8.43
N ALA A 127 0.89 -7.27 8.12
CA ALA A 127 1.19 -6.01 7.46
C ALA A 127 1.22 -4.78 8.40
N GLY A 128 0.89 -4.89 9.69
CA GLY A 128 0.78 -3.67 10.52
C GLY A 128 0.69 -3.88 12.03
N SER A 129 1.83 -4.05 12.70
CA SER A 129 2.16 -3.47 14.01
C SER A 129 3.46 -4.09 14.56
N PRO A 130 4.53 -3.31 14.82
CA PRO A 130 5.74 -3.81 15.43
C PRO A 130 5.89 -3.26 16.86
N GLN A 131 5.16 -3.78 17.85
CA GLN A 131 5.50 -3.53 19.27
C GLN A 131 4.72 -4.47 20.22
N ALA A 132 5.31 -5.63 20.51
CA ALA A 132 5.19 -6.32 21.79
C ALA A 132 6.40 -7.25 21.93
N GLU A 133 7.05 -7.19 23.08
CA GLU A 133 8.48 -7.38 23.29
C GLU A 133 8.96 -8.84 23.14
N GLY A 134 10.13 -9.02 22.49
CA GLY A 134 10.92 -10.25 22.65
C GLY A 134 11.44 -10.95 21.39
N GLY A 135 11.28 -10.40 20.18
CA GLY A 135 11.69 -11.10 18.95
C GLY A 135 12.55 -10.24 18.04
N VAL A 136 13.85 -10.54 17.95
CA VAL A 136 14.67 -10.12 16.80
C VAL A 136 14.17 -10.90 15.59
N TYR A 137 13.27 -10.31 14.79
CA TYR A 137 12.91 -10.86 13.48
C TYR A 137 13.01 -9.77 12.40
N PRO A 138 13.96 -9.87 11.46
CA PRO A 138 13.81 -9.21 10.18
C PRO A 138 12.83 -10.05 9.34
N MET A 139 11.56 -9.65 9.26
CA MET A 139 10.62 -10.23 8.29
C MET A 139 10.55 -9.38 7.02
N MET A 140 11.60 -9.50 6.22
CA MET A 140 11.52 -9.53 4.76
C MET A 140 11.87 -10.95 4.32
N GLY A 141 10.99 -11.89 4.69
CA GLY A 141 11.23 -13.33 4.60
C GLY A 141 10.28 -14.08 3.66
N TYR A 142 9.83 -13.45 2.57
CA TYR A 142 9.27 -14.21 1.46
C TYR A 142 10.39 -15.01 0.79
N GLY A 143 10.49 -16.30 1.15
CA GLY A 143 11.18 -17.32 0.34
C GLY A 143 12.69 -17.46 0.53
N TRP A 144 13.16 -17.80 1.74
CA TRP A 144 14.59 -17.99 1.99
C TRP A 144 14.86 -19.29 2.75
N ASN A 145 15.09 -20.41 2.03
CA ASN A 145 15.80 -21.58 2.60
C ASN A 145 16.55 -22.42 1.55
N GLY A 146 17.03 -21.79 0.46
CA GLY A 146 17.99 -22.45 -0.44
C GLY A 146 18.32 -21.71 -1.73
N PHE A 147 17.40 -20.90 -2.25
CA PHE A 147 17.56 -20.24 -3.56
C PHE A 147 18.05 -18.79 -3.50
N ASN A 148 18.10 -18.17 -2.34
CA ASN A 148 18.22 -16.72 -2.29
C ASN A 148 19.64 -16.18 -2.49
N THR A 149 20.67 -16.96 -2.13
CA THR A 149 22.06 -16.63 -2.51
C THR A 149 22.24 -16.74 -4.03
N PHE A 150 21.66 -17.77 -4.65
CA PHE A 150 21.68 -17.95 -6.10
C PHE A 150 20.93 -16.85 -6.84
N GLY A 151 19.78 -16.42 -6.32
CA GLY A 151 18.99 -15.31 -6.86
C GLY A 151 19.76 -14.00 -6.86
N TRP A 152 20.40 -13.64 -5.74
CA TRP A 152 21.15 -12.39 -5.63
C TRP A 152 22.43 -12.38 -6.47
N VAL A 153 23.15 -13.51 -6.52
CA VAL A 153 24.32 -13.66 -7.39
C VAL A 153 23.92 -13.61 -8.87
N PHE A 154 22.83 -14.28 -9.26
CA PHE A 154 22.30 -14.20 -10.62
C PHE A 154 21.87 -12.78 -10.98
N MET A 155 21.29 -12.04 -10.04
CA MET A 155 20.91 -10.63 -10.21
C MET A 155 22.13 -9.77 -10.55
N ILE A 156 23.19 -9.87 -9.75
CA ILE A 156 24.45 -9.13 -9.98
C ILE A 156 25.10 -9.56 -11.31
N PHE A 157 25.14 -10.85 -11.58
CA PHE A 157 25.71 -11.40 -12.81
C PHE A 157 24.94 -10.94 -14.05
N PHE A 158 23.61 -10.89 -13.98
CA PHE A 158 22.73 -10.40 -15.04
C PHE A 158 22.99 -8.92 -15.34
N TRP A 159 23.08 -8.05 -14.32
CA TRP A 159 23.45 -6.65 -14.52
C TRP A 159 24.86 -6.49 -15.10
N LEU A 160 25.83 -7.29 -14.64
CA LEU A 160 27.19 -7.24 -15.15
C LEU A 160 27.26 -7.63 -16.64
N LEU A 161 26.53 -8.68 -17.04
CA LEU A 161 26.38 -9.06 -18.44
C LEU A 161 25.67 -7.99 -19.27
N LEU A 162 24.63 -7.35 -18.73
CA LEU A 162 23.92 -6.28 -19.40
C LEU A 162 24.87 -5.10 -19.68
N ILE A 163 25.65 -4.67 -18.69
CA ILE A 163 26.63 -3.59 -18.84
C ILE A 163 27.68 -3.96 -19.89
N LEU A 164 28.25 -5.17 -19.82
CA LEU A 164 29.21 -5.64 -20.82
C LEU A 164 28.61 -5.72 -22.22
N GLY A 165 27.36 -6.16 -22.34
CA GLY A 165 26.62 -6.21 -23.60
C GLY A 165 26.41 -4.82 -24.21
N VAL A 166 26.03 -3.83 -23.40
CA VAL A 166 25.91 -2.44 -23.84
C VAL A 166 27.26 -1.88 -24.28
N ILE A 167 28.33 -2.09 -23.50
CA ILE A 167 29.68 -1.64 -23.88
C ILE A 167 30.14 -2.29 -25.19
N ALA A 168 29.94 -3.60 -25.34
CA ALA A 168 30.28 -4.33 -26.55
C ALA A 168 29.46 -3.85 -27.76
N LEU A 169 28.17 -3.59 -27.57
CA LEU A 169 27.29 -3.04 -28.61
C LEU A 169 27.73 -1.64 -29.03
N ILE A 170 28.01 -0.75 -28.06
CA ILE A 170 28.54 0.58 -28.35
C ILE A 170 29.87 0.46 -29.09
N ARG A 171 30.78 -0.42 -28.66
CA ARG A 171 32.07 -0.60 -29.32
C ARG A 171 31.93 -1.17 -30.73
N TYR A 172 31.00 -2.10 -30.96
CA TYR A 172 30.70 -2.67 -32.26
C TYR A 172 30.10 -1.62 -33.21
N LEU A 173 29.12 -0.85 -32.73
CA LEU A 173 28.51 0.24 -33.50
C LEU A 173 29.49 1.40 -33.74
N SER A 174 30.37 1.68 -32.78
CA SER A 174 31.42 2.70 -32.92
C SER A 174 32.55 2.26 -33.85
N LYS A 175 32.78 0.94 -34.01
CA LYS A 175 33.72 0.39 -34.99
C LYS A 175 33.21 0.49 -36.43
N SER A 176 31.93 0.80 -36.62
CA SER A 176 31.29 1.06 -37.92
C SER A 176 31.28 2.55 -38.31
N GLY A 177 31.81 3.44 -37.46
CA GLY A 177 32.20 4.77 -37.92
C GLY A 177 33.49 4.65 -38.75
N PRO A 178 33.67 5.40 -39.86
CA PRO A 178 34.87 5.30 -40.67
C PRO A 178 36.07 5.51 -39.76
N SER A 179 36.87 4.46 -39.62
CA SER A 179 38.15 4.52 -38.94
C SER A 179 38.91 5.70 -39.53
N LYS A 180 39.36 6.64 -38.69
CA LYS A 180 40.35 7.67 -39.05
C LYS A 180 41.73 7.02 -39.27
N GLU A 181 41.73 5.84 -39.86
CA GLU A 181 42.87 4.96 -40.07
C GLU A 181 42.98 4.87 -41.60
N GLY A 182 43.54 5.92 -42.19
CA GLY A 182 43.69 6.03 -43.64
C GLY A 182 43.61 7.43 -44.23
N GLN A 183 43.31 8.48 -43.45
CA GLN A 183 43.43 9.84 -43.97
C GLN A 183 44.91 10.17 -44.11
N THR A 184 45.40 10.16 -45.35
CA THR A 184 46.73 10.67 -45.64
C THR A 184 46.77 12.16 -45.28
N PRO A 185 47.94 12.72 -44.92
CA PRO A 185 48.06 14.17 -44.67
C PRO A 185 47.47 15.03 -45.80
N LEU A 186 47.50 14.52 -47.04
CA LEU A 186 46.93 15.14 -48.23
C LEU A 186 45.39 15.19 -48.20
N ASP A 187 44.71 14.18 -47.64
CA ASP A 187 43.26 14.15 -47.50
C ASP A 187 42.76 15.16 -46.45
N ILE A 188 43.51 15.32 -45.36
CA ILE A 188 43.25 16.35 -44.35
C ILE A 188 43.41 17.74 -44.98
N LEU A 189 44.47 17.94 -45.77
CA LEU A 189 44.73 19.20 -46.45
C LEU A 189 43.61 19.56 -47.45
N LYS A 190 43.15 18.60 -48.25
CA LYS A 190 42.01 18.77 -49.16
C LYS A 190 40.73 19.15 -48.42
N ALA A 191 40.46 18.52 -47.28
CA ALA A 191 39.27 18.81 -46.48
C ALA A 191 39.29 20.26 -45.94
N ARG A 192 40.46 20.78 -45.55
CA ARG A 192 40.61 22.18 -45.10
C ARG A 192 40.40 23.17 -46.24
N TYR A 193 40.95 22.88 -47.42
CA TYR A 193 40.72 23.70 -48.61
C TYR A 193 39.24 23.73 -49.01
N ALA A 194 38.57 22.57 -49.00
CA ALA A 194 37.14 22.48 -49.30
C ALA A 194 36.25 23.21 -48.27
N ARG A 195 36.69 23.30 -47.01
CA ARG A 195 36.03 24.11 -45.97
C ARG A 195 36.35 25.61 -46.06
N GLY A 196 37.26 26.02 -46.95
CA GLY A 196 37.69 27.42 -47.08
C GLY A 196 38.59 27.90 -45.94
N GLU A 197 39.14 26.98 -45.13
CA GLU A 197 40.04 27.31 -44.01
C GLU A 197 41.44 27.73 -44.49
N ILE A 198 41.82 27.33 -45.71
CA ILE A 198 43.09 27.66 -46.35
C ILE A 198 42.84 28.10 -47.78
N ASN A 199 43.67 29.02 -48.28
CA ASN A 199 43.56 29.50 -49.65
C ASN A 199 44.29 28.59 -50.65
N GLN A 200 44.08 28.82 -51.95
CA GLN A 200 44.67 27.99 -53.01
C GLN A 200 46.21 28.00 -53.00
N LYS A 201 46.84 29.13 -52.63
CA LYS A 201 48.30 29.26 -52.58
C LYS A 201 48.88 28.41 -51.45
N GLU A 202 48.26 28.49 -50.27
CA GLU A 202 48.62 27.69 -49.09
C GLU A 202 48.44 26.20 -49.34
N PHE A 203 47.36 25.80 -50.03
CA PHE A 203 47.12 24.41 -50.41
C PHE A 203 48.23 23.85 -51.31
N GLU A 204 48.63 24.60 -52.35
CA GLU A 204 49.66 24.13 -53.29
C GLU A 204 51.07 24.12 -52.68
N GLU A 205 51.39 25.02 -51.75
CA GLU A 205 52.65 24.96 -50.99
C GLU A 205 52.70 23.71 -50.10
N MET A 206 51.69 23.50 -49.25
CA MET A 206 51.65 22.35 -48.34
C MET A 206 51.52 21.00 -49.06
N LYS A 207 50.88 20.96 -50.25
CA LYS A 207 50.76 19.74 -51.05
C LYS A 207 52.11 19.28 -51.61
N LYS A 208 53.00 20.21 -51.97
CA LYS A 208 54.37 19.87 -52.43
C LYS A 208 55.22 19.27 -51.33
N ASP A 209 55.03 19.70 -50.09
CA ASP A 209 55.75 19.16 -48.94
C ASP A 209 55.27 17.76 -48.54
N LEU A 210 54.06 17.37 -48.97
CA LEU A 210 53.42 16.10 -48.64
C LEU A 210 53.45 15.07 -49.78
N THR A 211 54.03 15.41 -50.94
CA THR A 211 54.18 14.53 -52.12
C THR A 211 55.64 14.20 -52.34
#